data_AF-A0A9Q9RLG3-F1
#
_entry.id   AF-A0A9Q9RLG3-F1
#
_cell.length_a   1.000
_cell.length_b   1.000
_cell.length_c   1.000
_cell.angle_alpha   90.00
_cell.angle_beta   90.00
_cell.angle_gamma   90.00
#
_symmetry.space_group_name_H-M   'P 1'
#
loop_
_entity.id
_entity.type
_entity.pdbx_description
1 polymer ?
#
loop_
_entity_poly.entity_id
_entity_poly.type
_entity_poly.pdbx_seq_one_letter_code
_entity_poly.pdbx_strand_id
1 'polypeptide(L)'
;MHITKYLGKFLMVALVPILSIHVQARPNIINQDLTQPQYPLDPGANNLTPPQSLGPLDGGPNDPVPRQSFADAKPFYAIAHRVLMSYGARSAVSHGANALEIDMYAWKKGWWADHDGSPSSSGDTAEKMFQTIAELRGEGMTINFVWLDIKNPDWCDPEDNTWKHCSIDALRDLARKYLEPVGVRILYGFYGATVSGKAYKRILSGLKDSEGLNINGKAADVAKAFQDYGSPNKARRIMSYGYFNLPFQFGDCHEESFYTCTELRQGTESRNY
;
A
#
# COMPACT_ATOMS: atom_id res chain seq x y z
N MET A 1 -15.40 29.85 -26.72
CA MET A 1 -14.91 30.70 -25.61
C MET A 1 -14.17 29.79 -24.64
N HIS A 2 -12.90 30.07 -24.43
CA HIS A 2 -11.89 29.24 -23.78
C HIS A 2 -11.91 29.34 -22.23
N ILE A 3 -11.54 28.23 -21.59
CA ILE A 3 -10.68 28.07 -20.39
C ILE A 3 -11.14 28.65 -19.03
N THR A 4 -11.29 27.77 -18.03
CA THR A 4 -10.51 27.77 -16.74
C THR A 4 -10.76 26.42 -16.02
N LYS A 5 -9.83 25.48 -15.84
CA LYS A 5 -8.57 25.38 -15.04
C LYS A 5 -8.74 25.40 -13.50
N TYR A 6 -8.37 24.25 -12.87
CA TYR A 6 -7.67 24.02 -11.57
C TYR A 6 -8.33 23.25 -10.39
N LEU A 7 -7.47 22.40 -9.79
CA LEU A 7 -7.40 21.80 -8.42
C LEU A 7 -8.33 20.60 -8.07
N GLY A 8 -7.90 19.44 -7.56
CA GLY A 8 -6.59 18.85 -7.17
C GLY A 8 -6.80 17.58 -6.30
N LYS A 9 -5.87 16.60 -6.37
CA LYS A 9 -5.46 15.53 -5.41
C LYS A 9 -6.32 14.25 -5.11
N PHE A 10 -5.60 13.09 -5.17
CA PHE A 10 -5.80 11.70 -4.61
C PHE A 10 -7.13 10.95 -4.90
N LEU A 11 -7.30 9.61 -4.96
CA LEU A 11 -6.55 8.36 -4.72
C LEU A 11 -7.26 7.26 -5.56
N MET A 12 -6.55 6.37 -6.27
CA MET A 12 -7.14 5.13 -6.78
C MET A 12 -6.26 3.97 -6.33
N VAL A 13 -6.72 3.20 -5.33
CA VAL A 13 -6.07 1.96 -4.89
C VAL A 13 -6.56 0.86 -5.83
N ALA A 14 -5.79 0.54 -6.86
CA ALA A 14 -6.00 -0.67 -7.64
C ALA A 14 -5.28 -1.81 -6.95
N LEU A 15 -6.05 -2.66 -6.25
CA LEU A 15 -5.59 -3.97 -5.81
C LEU A 15 -5.56 -4.88 -7.03
N VAL A 16 -4.37 -5.18 -7.57
CA VAL A 16 -4.22 -6.14 -8.67
C VAL A 16 -3.96 -7.52 -8.08
N PRO A 17 -4.87 -8.51 -8.24
CA PRO A 17 -4.52 -9.90 -8.02
C PRO A 17 -3.57 -10.35 -9.13
N ILE A 18 -2.34 -10.73 -8.77
CA ILE A 18 -1.31 -11.12 -9.74
C ILE A 18 -1.61 -12.54 -10.25
N LEU A 19 -1.99 -12.65 -11.53
CA LEU A 19 -1.84 -13.85 -12.34
C LEU A 19 -0.60 -13.66 -13.25
N SER A 20 0.24 -14.69 -13.32
CA SER A 20 1.52 -14.73 -14.07
C SER A 20 1.41 -14.29 -15.53
N ILE A 21 2.45 -13.64 -16.08
CA ILE A 21 3.12 -13.94 -17.37
C ILE A 21 4.31 -12.98 -17.65
N HIS A 22 5.44 -13.61 -17.98
CA HIS A 22 6.64 -13.23 -18.74
C HIS A 22 7.18 -11.79 -18.82
N VAL A 23 8.39 -11.67 -18.25
CA VAL A 23 9.39 -10.62 -18.42
C VAL A 23 10.00 -10.67 -19.83
N GLN A 24 10.16 -9.50 -20.47
CA GLN A 24 11.10 -9.33 -21.58
C GLN A 24 12.13 -8.26 -21.19
N ALA A 25 13.32 -8.72 -20.81
CA ALA A 25 14.47 -7.87 -20.49
C ALA A 25 15.24 -7.50 -21.77
N ARG A 26 15.86 -6.32 -21.76
CA ARG A 26 16.95 -5.91 -22.66
C ARG A 26 17.94 -4.97 -21.93
N PRO A 27 19.20 -4.87 -22.41
CA PRO A 27 20.34 -5.27 -21.59
C PRO A 27 21.33 -4.15 -21.19
N ASN A 28 22.32 -4.56 -20.40
CA ASN A 28 23.66 -4.00 -20.13
C ASN A 28 23.78 -2.91 -19.06
N ILE A 29 24.78 -2.85 -18.17
CA ILE A 29 25.98 -3.65 -17.78
C ILE A 29 26.36 -3.06 -16.40
N ILE A 30 26.72 -3.87 -15.38
CA ILE A 30 28.00 -3.82 -14.62
C ILE A 30 28.14 -5.16 -13.86
N ASN A 31 29.29 -5.81 -14.06
CA ASN A 31 29.73 -7.04 -13.40
C ASN A 31 29.79 -6.89 -11.88
N GLN A 32 29.03 -7.70 -11.13
CA GLN A 32 29.53 -8.32 -9.90
C GLN A 32 28.99 -9.75 -9.78
N ASP A 33 29.93 -10.64 -9.50
CA ASP A 33 29.79 -12.07 -9.29
C ASP A 33 28.83 -12.36 -8.14
N LEU A 34 27.65 -12.88 -8.45
CA LEU A 34 26.71 -13.47 -7.50
C LEU A 34 26.33 -14.84 -8.04
N THR A 35 26.96 -15.87 -7.48
CA THR A 35 26.53 -17.26 -7.66
C THR A 35 25.10 -17.41 -7.13
N GLN A 36 24.12 -17.39 -8.03
CA GLN A 36 22.72 -17.69 -7.74
C GLN A 36 22.55 -19.20 -7.49
N PRO A 37 21.75 -19.63 -6.50
CA PRO A 37 21.35 -21.03 -6.37
C PRO A 37 20.42 -21.42 -7.52
N GLN A 38 20.77 -22.49 -8.23
CA GLN A 38 19.93 -23.07 -9.28
C GLN A 38 18.71 -23.76 -8.67
N TYR A 39 17.51 -23.30 -9.03
CA TYR A 39 16.29 -24.08 -8.87
C TYR A 39 15.94 -24.76 -10.20
N PRO A 40 15.40 -26.00 -10.19
CA PRO A 40 15.11 -26.74 -11.41
C PRO A 40 13.97 -26.09 -12.21
N LEU A 41 14.18 -25.93 -13.52
CA LEU A 41 13.16 -25.51 -14.47
C LEU A 41 12.21 -26.68 -14.77
N ASP A 42 10.91 -26.40 -14.75
CA ASP A 42 9.83 -27.33 -15.11
C ASP A 42 9.86 -27.65 -16.63
N PRO A 43 9.91 -28.93 -17.04
CA PRO A 43 10.06 -29.34 -18.45
C PRO A 43 8.78 -29.22 -19.31
N GLY A 44 7.71 -28.57 -18.85
CA GLY A 44 6.39 -28.59 -19.51
C GLY A 44 6.03 -27.45 -20.49
N ALA A 45 6.87 -26.44 -20.73
CA ALA A 45 6.42 -25.17 -21.35
C ALA A 45 6.67 -25.00 -22.87
N ASN A 46 6.80 -26.07 -23.65
CA ASN A 46 7.05 -25.97 -25.10
C ASN A 46 5.80 -26.38 -25.91
N ASN A 47 4.83 -25.48 -26.08
CA ASN A 47 3.95 -25.41 -27.28
C ASN A 47 2.84 -24.34 -27.13
N LEU A 48 3.21 -23.06 -27.06
CA LEU A 48 2.29 -21.97 -27.36
C LEU A 48 2.95 -20.98 -28.32
N THR A 49 2.33 -20.82 -29.49
CA THR A 49 2.71 -19.87 -30.53
C THR A 49 2.79 -18.44 -29.95
N PRO A 50 3.81 -17.64 -30.28
CA PRO A 50 3.91 -16.27 -29.81
C PRO A 50 2.72 -15.42 -30.29
N PRO A 51 2.20 -14.49 -29.48
CA PRO A 51 1.29 -13.47 -29.99
C PRO A 51 2.01 -12.63 -31.04
N GLN A 52 1.31 -12.34 -32.14
CA GLN A 52 1.81 -11.54 -33.24
C GLN A 52 2.36 -10.21 -32.72
N SER A 53 3.59 -9.87 -33.14
CA SER A 53 4.20 -8.58 -32.85
C SER A 53 3.26 -7.46 -33.30
N LEU A 54 2.93 -6.54 -32.40
CA LEU A 54 2.36 -5.25 -32.78
C LEU A 54 3.23 -4.67 -33.89
N GLY A 55 2.60 -4.43 -35.05
CA GLY A 55 3.26 -3.89 -36.23
C GLY A 55 3.95 -2.55 -35.94
N PRO A 56 4.87 -2.12 -36.80
CA PRO A 56 5.57 -0.84 -36.64
C PRO A 56 4.55 0.28 -36.52
N LEU A 57 4.71 1.14 -35.52
CA LEU A 57 4.07 2.45 -35.53
C LEU A 57 4.65 3.20 -36.74
N ASP A 58 3.79 3.58 -37.69
CA ASP A 58 4.08 4.42 -38.85
C ASP A 58 4.47 5.86 -38.42
N GLY A 59 5.57 5.98 -37.68
CA GLY A 59 6.23 7.25 -37.39
C GLY A 59 7.50 7.31 -38.21
N GLY A 60 7.58 8.25 -39.14
CA GLY A 60 8.80 8.46 -39.92
C GLY A 60 9.97 8.86 -39.01
N PRO A 61 11.23 8.74 -39.48
CA PRO A 61 12.43 9.05 -38.69
C PRO A 61 12.54 10.53 -38.24
N ASN A 62 11.55 11.37 -38.56
CA ASN A 62 11.47 12.79 -38.21
C ASN A 62 10.19 13.17 -37.46
N ASP A 63 9.32 12.23 -37.07
CA ASP A 63 8.18 12.57 -36.23
C ASP A 63 8.63 12.72 -34.78
N PRO A 64 8.52 13.92 -34.17
CA PRO A 64 8.82 14.08 -32.76
C PRO A 64 7.80 13.24 -31.99
N VAL A 65 8.26 12.10 -31.45
CA VAL A 65 7.51 11.34 -30.44
C VAL A 65 7.05 12.36 -29.40
N PRO A 66 5.73 12.57 -29.20
CA PRO A 66 5.25 13.56 -28.27
C PRO A 66 5.83 13.23 -26.90
N ARG A 67 6.76 14.05 -26.43
CA ARG A 67 7.32 13.96 -25.08
C ARG A 67 6.17 14.35 -24.15
N GLN A 68 5.38 13.37 -23.75
CA GLN A 68 4.26 13.59 -22.85
C GLN A 68 4.84 14.22 -21.57
N SER A 69 4.49 15.47 -21.31
CA SER A 69 5.02 16.18 -20.16
C SER A 69 4.45 15.51 -18.91
N PHE A 70 5.31 14.80 -18.16
CA PHE A 70 4.96 14.22 -16.86
C PHE A 70 4.60 15.29 -15.80
N ALA A 71 4.70 16.58 -16.13
CA ALA A 71 4.35 17.70 -15.26
C ALA A 71 2.89 17.63 -14.75
N ASP A 72 1.99 16.98 -15.48
CA ASP A 72 0.58 16.81 -15.10
C ASP A 72 0.21 15.37 -14.69
N ALA A 73 1.18 14.44 -14.69
CA ALA A 73 0.93 13.05 -14.32
C ALA A 73 0.64 12.94 -12.82
N LYS A 74 -0.51 12.36 -12.48
CA LYS A 74 -0.89 12.14 -11.08
C LYS A 74 -0.04 11.01 -10.49
N PRO A 75 0.47 11.14 -9.25
CA PRO A 75 1.13 10.03 -8.58
C PRO A 75 0.22 8.81 -8.51
N PHE A 76 0.78 7.65 -8.83
CA PHE A 76 0.12 6.34 -8.72
C PHE A 76 0.90 5.44 -7.78
N TYR A 77 0.18 4.74 -6.91
CA TYR A 77 0.77 3.80 -5.96
C TYR A 77 0.27 2.40 -6.24
N ALA A 78 1.17 1.51 -6.64
CA ALA A 78 0.94 0.09 -6.71
C ALA A 78 1.22 -0.49 -5.33
N ILE A 79 0.16 -0.73 -4.56
CA ILE A 79 0.26 -1.22 -3.19
C ILE A 79 0.14 -2.75 -3.22
N ALA A 80 1.19 -3.45 -2.84
CA ALA A 80 1.09 -4.89 -2.64
C ALA A 80 0.30 -5.18 -1.36
N HIS A 81 -0.70 -6.05 -1.47
CA HIS A 81 -1.66 -6.36 -0.41
C HIS A 81 -1.25 -7.59 0.39
N ARG A 82 -1.52 -7.56 1.70
CA ARG A 82 -1.31 -8.65 2.66
C ARG A 82 0.12 -9.17 2.63
N VAL A 83 1.08 -8.26 2.72
CA VAL A 83 2.51 -8.60 2.67
C VAL A 83 2.98 -9.02 4.06
N LEU A 84 2.83 -10.30 4.39
CA LEU A 84 3.07 -10.80 5.75
C LEU A 84 4.51 -11.30 6.01
N MET A 85 5.30 -11.48 4.96
CA MET A 85 6.65 -12.07 5.05
C MET A 85 7.69 -11.16 4.41
N SER A 86 8.89 -11.14 4.97
CA SER A 86 10.04 -10.38 4.45
C SER A 86 10.38 -10.77 3.01
N TYR A 87 10.37 -12.07 2.68
CA TYR A 87 10.53 -12.52 1.30
C TYR A 87 9.37 -12.03 0.40
N GLY A 88 8.16 -11.93 0.93
CA GLY A 88 7.00 -11.38 0.22
C GLY A 88 7.18 -9.90 -0.11
N ALA A 89 7.76 -9.11 0.80
CA ALA A 89 8.11 -7.71 0.54
C ALA A 89 9.14 -7.59 -0.59
N ARG A 90 10.18 -8.43 -0.60
CA ARG A 90 11.18 -8.47 -1.67
C ARG A 90 10.54 -8.80 -3.02
N SER A 91 9.70 -9.83 -3.07
CA SER A 91 8.97 -10.23 -4.29
C SER A 91 7.98 -9.15 -4.77
N ALA A 92 7.25 -8.53 -3.85
CA ALA A 92 6.31 -7.46 -4.19
C ALA A 92 7.02 -6.28 -4.87
N VAL A 93 8.12 -5.83 -4.29
CA VAL A 93 8.91 -4.70 -4.80
C VAL A 93 9.59 -5.06 -6.12
N SER A 94 10.13 -6.29 -6.26
CA SER A 94 10.71 -6.75 -7.53
C SER A 94 9.67 -6.84 -8.65
N HIS A 95 8.40 -7.07 -8.33
CA HIS A 95 7.27 -7.03 -9.26
C HIS A 95 6.74 -5.62 -9.54
N GLY A 96 7.36 -4.58 -8.97
CA GLY A 96 7.03 -3.19 -9.24
C GLY A 96 6.08 -2.51 -8.24
N ALA A 97 5.76 -3.16 -7.11
CA ALA A 97 5.06 -2.49 -6.03
C ALA A 97 5.92 -1.34 -5.50
N ASN A 98 5.30 -0.17 -5.32
CA ASN A 98 5.96 1.04 -4.82
C ASN A 98 5.43 1.49 -3.45
N ALA A 99 4.60 0.66 -2.84
CA ALA A 99 4.07 0.74 -1.49
C ALA A 99 3.62 -0.67 -1.04
N LEU A 100 3.51 -0.89 0.27
CA LEU A 100 3.15 -2.19 0.84
C LEU A 100 2.03 -2.00 1.86
N GLU A 101 1.04 -2.89 1.86
CA GLU A 101 0.08 -3.04 2.95
C GLU A 101 0.45 -4.29 3.76
N ILE A 102 0.44 -4.14 5.08
CA ILE A 102 0.79 -5.18 6.04
C ILE A 102 -0.26 -5.20 7.14
N ASP A 103 -0.92 -6.34 7.29
CA ASP A 103 -1.80 -6.59 8.41
C ASP A 103 -0.99 -6.66 9.70
N MET A 104 -1.35 -5.84 10.69
CA MET A 104 -0.64 -5.77 11.96
C MET A 104 -1.52 -6.28 13.08
N TYR A 105 -1.06 -7.35 13.74
CA TYR A 105 -1.72 -7.93 14.91
C TYR A 105 -0.78 -7.90 16.12
N ALA A 106 -1.28 -7.35 17.22
CA ALA A 106 -0.61 -7.35 18.50
C ALA A 106 -0.74 -8.72 19.16
N TRP A 107 0.41 -9.25 19.56
CA TRP A 107 0.55 -10.47 20.35
C TRP A 107 1.25 -10.16 21.66
N LYS A 108 1.18 -11.08 22.62
CA LYS A 108 1.91 -10.99 23.90
C LYS A 108 3.42 -10.72 23.73
N LYS A 109 4.02 -11.06 22.58
CA LYS A 109 5.45 -10.87 22.31
C LYS A 109 5.77 -9.59 21.53
N GLY A 110 4.76 -8.80 21.14
CA GLY A 110 4.92 -7.63 20.27
C GLY A 110 4.03 -7.70 19.04
N TRP A 111 4.35 -6.92 18.02
CA TRP A 111 3.58 -6.83 16.78
C TRP A 111 4.09 -7.78 15.70
N TRP A 112 3.16 -8.40 14.99
CA TRP A 112 3.43 -9.35 13.92
C TRP A 112 2.64 -8.98 12.68
N ALA A 113 3.22 -9.30 11.52
CA ALA A 113 2.53 -9.23 10.26
C ALA A 113 1.55 -10.41 10.18
N ASP A 114 0.29 -10.19 10.54
CA ASP A 114 -0.70 -11.24 10.75
C ASP A 114 -2.10 -10.70 10.50
N HIS A 115 -2.80 -11.35 9.57
CA HIS A 115 -4.13 -10.93 9.16
C HIS A 115 -5.23 -11.47 10.07
N ASP A 116 -5.10 -12.72 10.54
CA ASP A 116 -6.19 -13.45 11.18
C ASP A 116 -6.06 -13.54 12.70
N GLY A 117 -4.88 -13.20 13.25
CA GLY A 117 -4.64 -13.26 14.70
C GLY A 117 -4.67 -14.69 15.24
N SER A 118 -4.19 -15.65 14.43
CA SER A 118 -4.08 -17.06 14.77
C SER A 118 -2.62 -17.53 14.75
N PRO A 119 -2.24 -18.54 15.54
CA PRO A 119 -0.86 -19.07 15.51
C PRO A 119 -0.41 -19.58 14.14
N SER A 120 -1.34 -19.94 13.25
CA SER A 120 -1.07 -20.41 11.90
C SER A 120 -1.04 -19.32 10.83
N SER A 121 -1.48 -18.09 11.15
CA SER A 121 -1.54 -16.97 10.20
C SER A 121 -0.43 -15.95 10.38
N SER A 122 0.32 -16.02 11.49
CA SER A 122 1.40 -15.07 11.77
C SER A 122 2.56 -15.25 10.79
N GLY A 123 2.89 -14.17 10.10
CA GLY A 123 4.10 -14.05 9.30
C GLY A 123 5.31 -13.60 10.12
N ASP A 124 6.12 -12.71 9.57
CA ASP A 124 7.28 -12.14 10.25
C ASP A 124 6.88 -11.11 11.33
N THR A 125 7.79 -10.83 12.27
CA THR A 125 7.57 -9.74 13.23
C THR A 125 7.54 -8.37 12.53
N ALA A 126 6.84 -7.40 13.10
CA ALA A 126 6.82 -6.03 12.56
C ALA A 126 8.25 -5.44 12.45
N GLU A 127 9.11 -5.71 13.44
CA GLU A 127 10.52 -5.30 13.39
C GLU A 127 11.25 -5.90 12.18
N LYS A 128 11.11 -7.21 11.95
CA LYS A 128 11.77 -7.87 10.81
C LYS A 128 11.26 -7.34 9.47
N MET A 129 9.95 -7.09 9.36
CA MET A 129 9.35 -6.46 8.19
C MET A 129 9.92 -5.06 7.95
N PHE A 130 9.95 -4.21 8.97
CA PHE A 130 10.44 -2.83 8.82
C PHE A 130 11.94 -2.75 8.53
N GLN A 131 12.75 -3.61 9.14
CA GLN A 131 14.16 -3.75 8.79
C GLN A 131 14.34 -4.16 7.33
N THR A 132 13.59 -5.16 6.87
CA THR A 132 13.63 -5.61 5.47
C THR A 132 13.26 -4.48 4.49
N ILE A 133 12.24 -3.68 4.81
CA ILE A 133 11.82 -2.55 3.98
C ILE A 133 12.88 -1.45 3.97
N ALA A 134 13.50 -1.19 5.12
CA ALA A 134 14.60 -0.23 5.23
C ALA A 134 15.83 -0.66 4.42
N GLU A 135 16.18 -1.95 4.45
CA GLU A 135 17.22 -2.55 3.60
C GLU A 135 16.90 -2.33 2.11
N LEU A 136 15.69 -2.71 1.66
CA LEU A 136 15.27 -2.54 0.26
C LEU A 136 15.35 -1.09 -0.20
N ARG A 137 14.99 -0.13 0.67
CA ARG A 137 15.16 1.30 0.37
C ARG A 137 16.62 1.71 0.29
N GLY A 138 17.46 1.21 1.19
CA GLY A 138 18.91 1.41 1.15
C GLY A 138 19.56 0.86 -0.12
N GLU A 139 19.02 -0.22 -0.67
CA GLU A 139 19.39 -0.81 -1.97
C GLU A 139 18.88 -0.03 -3.18
N GLY A 140 18.14 1.07 -2.97
CA GLY A 140 17.64 1.94 -4.03
C GLY A 140 16.26 1.56 -4.59
N MET A 141 15.60 0.54 -4.03
CA MET A 141 14.24 0.18 -4.45
C MET A 141 13.24 1.27 -4.09
N THR A 142 12.20 1.47 -4.91
CA THR A 142 11.19 2.51 -4.64
C THR A 142 10.10 1.97 -3.73
N ILE A 143 10.06 2.44 -2.48
CA ILE A 143 8.96 2.18 -1.53
C ILE A 143 8.58 3.53 -0.92
N ASN A 144 7.42 4.06 -1.26
CA ASN A 144 7.00 5.40 -0.87
C ASN A 144 6.39 5.42 0.53
N PHE A 145 5.59 4.41 0.84
CA PHE A 145 4.96 4.26 2.14
C PHE A 145 4.63 2.79 2.46
N VAL A 146 4.38 2.55 3.75
CA VAL A 146 3.81 1.32 4.26
C VAL A 146 2.46 1.63 4.90
N TRP A 147 1.43 0.90 4.49
CA TRP A 147 0.11 0.90 5.11
C TRP A 147 0.05 -0.22 6.14
N LEU A 148 -0.08 0.14 7.40
CA LEU A 148 -0.26 -0.79 8.51
C LEU A 148 -1.77 -0.98 8.73
N ASP A 149 -2.35 -2.11 8.31
CA ASP A 149 -3.75 -2.44 8.60
C ASP A 149 -3.86 -3.02 10.01
N ILE A 150 -4.24 -2.19 10.99
CA ILE A 150 -4.13 -2.54 12.40
C ILE A 150 -5.38 -3.29 12.87
N LYS A 151 -5.22 -4.58 13.19
CA LYS A 151 -6.34 -5.50 13.49
C LYS A 151 -6.85 -5.47 14.92
N ASN A 152 -6.02 -5.10 15.88
CA ASN A 152 -6.39 -5.09 17.30
C ASN A 152 -5.67 -3.94 18.06
N PRO A 153 -5.92 -2.68 17.67
CA PRO A 153 -5.10 -1.54 18.06
C PRO A 153 -5.04 -1.30 19.58
N ASP A 154 -6.09 -1.68 20.31
CA ASP A 154 -6.23 -1.49 21.76
C ASP A 154 -5.92 -2.75 22.60
N TRP A 155 -5.30 -3.78 22.00
CA TRP A 155 -5.05 -5.06 22.69
C TRP A 155 -4.12 -4.94 23.91
N CYS A 156 -3.09 -4.09 23.82
CA CYS A 156 -2.16 -3.83 24.93
C CYS A 156 -2.21 -2.35 25.32
N ASP A 157 -2.33 -2.09 26.63
CA ASP A 157 -2.32 -0.74 27.16
C ASP A 157 -0.86 -0.20 27.16
N PRO A 158 -0.58 0.95 26.51
CA PRO A 158 0.76 1.55 26.55
C PRO A 158 1.23 1.94 27.95
N GLU A 159 0.30 2.12 28.90
CA GLU A 159 0.64 2.44 30.29
C GLU A 159 0.95 1.19 31.14
N ASP A 160 0.76 -0.02 30.59
CA ASP A 160 1.12 -1.28 31.26
C ASP A 160 2.61 -1.62 31.03
N ASN A 161 3.42 -1.56 32.09
CA ASN A 161 4.85 -1.85 32.00
C ASN A 161 5.20 -3.27 31.52
N THR A 162 4.30 -4.23 31.69
CA THR A 162 4.48 -5.63 31.26
C THR A 162 4.17 -5.82 29.79
N TRP A 163 3.16 -5.10 29.27
CA TRP A 163 2.62 -5.32 27.92
C TRP A 163 2.83 -4.13 26.96
N LYS A 164 3.48 -3.05 27.39
CA LYS A 164 3.70 -1.86 26.55
C LYS A 164 4.40 -2.15 25.22
N HIS A 165 5.20 -3.21 25.12
CA HIS A 165 5.89 -3.61 23.88
C HIS A 165 4.95 -4.13 22.78
N CYS A 166 3.71 -4.50 23.11
CA CYS A 166 2.66 -4.82 22.13
C CYS A 166 1.59 -3.72 22.01
N SER A 167 1.81 -2.57 22.65
CA SER A 167 0.91 -1.41 22.51
C SER A 167 1.06 -0.75 21.14
N ILE A 168 0.09 0.09 20.77
CA ILE A 168 0.17 0.87 19.54
C ILE A 168 1.40 1.81 19.50
N ASP A 169 1.83 2.32 20.66
CA ASP A 169 3.00 3.20 20.74
C ASP A 169 4.25 2.44 20.35
N ALA A 170 4.38 1.18 20.76
CA ALA A 170 5.50 0.32 20.35
C ALA A 170 5.52 0.05 18.84
N LEU A 171 4.37 -0.17 18.20
CA LEU A 171 4.29 -0.31 16.73
C LEU A 171 4.73 0.97 16.03
N ARG A 172 4.19 2.12 16.46
CA ARG A 172 4.53 3.44 15.93
C ARG A 172 6.03 3.71 16.05
N ASP A 173 6.60 3.45 17.23
CA ASP A 173 7.99 3.73 17.52
C ASP A 173 8.93 2.79 16.74
N LEU A 174 8.55 1.53 16.54
CA LEU A 174 9.24 0.62 15.61
C LEU A 174 9.22 1.13 14.17
N ALA A 175 8.05 1.55 13.68
CA ALA A 175 7.91 2.08 12.32
C ALA A 175 8.79 3.33 12.14
N ARG A 176 8.76 4.26 13.09
CA ARG A 176 9.63 5.46 13.08
C ARG A 176 11.11 5.10 13.15
N LYS A 177 11.49 4.14 13.99
CA LYS A 177 12.90 3.73 14.14
C LYS A 177 13.51 3.26 12.83
N TYR A 178 12.77 2.50 12.03
CA TYR A 178 13.32 1.84 10.84
C TYR A 178 12.91 2.49 9.51
N LEU A 179 11.68 3.01 9.39
CA LEU A 179 11.15 3.51 8.11
C LEU A 179 11.40 5.01 7.90
N GLU A 180 11.32 5.82 8.97
CA GLU A 180 11.51 7.27 8.87
C GLU A 180 12.91 7.67 8.37
N PRO A 181 14.02 7.07 8.85
CA PRO A 181 15.37 7.45 8.41
C PRO A 181 15.64 7.17 6.92
N VAL A 182 14.91 6.22 6.32
CA VAL A 182 15.02 5.87 4.90
C VAL A 182 13.94 6.54 4.03
N GLY A 183 13.19 7.48 4.62
CA GLY A 183 12.20 8.29 3.93
C GLY A 183 10.91 7.55 3.55
N VAL A 184 10.63 6.39 4.17
CA VAL A 184 9.38 5.66 3.96
C VAL A 184 8.31 6.23 4.87
N ARG A 185 7.19 6.65 4.28
CA ARG A 185 6.03 7.21 4.99
C ARG A 185 5.18 6.10 5.60
N ILE A 186 4.36 6.44 6.59
CA ILE A 186 3.52 5.47 7.29
C ILE A 186 2.05 5.86 7.17
N LEU A 187 1.21 4.90 6.80
CA LEU A 187 -0.23 5.05 6.77
C LEU A 187 -0.85 4.11 7.79
N TYR A 188 -1.43 4.64 8.87
CA TYR A 188 -2.07 3.83 9.92
C TYR A 188 -3.52 3.54 9.56
N GLY A 189 -3.84 2.28 9.29
CA GLY A 189 -5.16 1.79 8.92
C GLY A 189 -6.01 1.40 10.12
N PHE A 190 -7.24 1.92 10.13
CA PHE A 190 -8.27 1.63 11.12
C PHE A 190 -9.60 1.34 10.41
N TYR A 191 -10.56 0.76 11.11
CA TYR A 191 -11.86 0.42 10.55
C TYR A 191 -12.96 0.47 11.61
N GLY A 192 -14.19 0.79 11.18
CA GLY A 192 -15.41 0.69 11.98
C GLY A 192 -15.23 1.09 13.45
N ALA A 193 -15.41 0.12 14.35
CA ALA A 193 -15.40 0.32 15.79
C ALA A 193 -14.04 0.72 16.40
N THR A 194 -12.92 0.58 15.67
CA THR A 194 -11.60 0.99 16.20
C THR A 194 -11.38 2.49 16.10
N VAL A 195 -12.14 3.18 15.23
CA VAL A 195 -12.11 4.64 15.14
C VAL A 195 -12.82 5.21 16.35
N SER A 196 -12.11 6.01 17.14
CA SER A 196 -12.44 6.48 18.52
C SER A 196 -11.79 5.71 19.67
N GLY A 197 -11.15 4.57 19.39
CA GLY A 197 -10.37 3.78 20.36
C GLY A 197 -9.18 4.56 20.96
N LYS A 198 -8.60 4.04 22.05
CA LYS A 198 -7.46 4.71 22.73
C LYS A 198 -6.28 4.83 21.77
N ALA A 199 -5.99 3.76 21.04
CA ALA A 199 -4.87 3.67 20.13
C ALA A 199 -5.01 4.60 18.92
N TYR A 200 -6.22 4.69 18.34
CA TYR A 200 -6.52 5.66 17.30
C TYR A 200 -6.23 7.10 17.77
N LYS A 201 -6.70 7.46 18.98
CA LYS A 201 -6.46 8.79 19.57
C LYS A 201 -4.97 9.06 19.82
N ARG A 202 -4.20 8.05 20.25
CA ARG A 202 -2.75 8.18 20.48
C ARG A 202 -1.96 8.33 19.18
N ILE A 203 -2.32 7.61 18.11
CA ILE A 203 -1.72 7.84 16.80
C ILE A 203 -2.05 9.26 16.33
N LEU A 204 -3.34 9.64 16.36
CA LEU A 204 -3.80 10.95 15.92
C LEU A 204 -3.06 12.10 16.63
N SER A 205 -2.93 12.05 17.95
CA SER A 205 -2.27 13.10 18.73
C SER A 205 -0.77 13.20 18.47
N GLY A 206 -0.16 12.11 17.99
CA GLY A 206 1.28 12.01 17.75
C GLY A 206 1.71 12.06 16.27
N LEU A 207 0.81 12.29 15.31
CA LEU A 207 1.12 12.21 13.87
C LEU A 207 2.23 13.18 13.42
N LYS A 208 3.27 12.63 12.80
CA LYS A 208 4.30 13.39 12.07
C LYS A 208 3.87 13.76 10.65
N ASP A 209 4.65 14.59 9.96
CA ASP A 209 4.41 14.99 8.57
C ASP A 209 4.54 13.83 7.57
N SER A 210 5.33 12.82 7.90
CA SER A 210 5.51 11.59 7.12
C SER A 210 4.42 10.54 7.39
N GLU A 211 3.37 10.89 8.14
CA GLU A 211 2.36 9.95 8.64
C GLU A 211 0.94 10.38 8.27
N GLY A 212 0.10 9.38 7.99
CA GLY A 212 -1.32 9.56 7.66
C GLY A 212 -2.21 8.56 8.36
N LEU A 213 -3.52 8.84 8.34
CA LEU A 213 -4.58 7.97 8.85
C LEU A 213 -5.40 7.43 7.69
N ASN A 214 -5.54 6.12 7.63
CA ASN A 214 -6.51 5.46 6.79
C ASN A 214 -7.71 5.00 7.63
N ILE A 215 -8.91 5.25 7.12
CA ILE A 215 -10.13 4.59 7.61
C ILE A 215 -10.74 3.79 6.45
N ASN A 216 -10.94 2.50 6.68
CA ASN A 216 -11.65 1.62 5.75
C ASN A 216 -13.16 1.67 6.00
N GLY A 217 -13.94 1.85 4.94
CA GLY A 217 -15.40 1.87 5.01
C GLY A 217 -16.04 2.64 3.85
N LYS A 218 -17.37 2.69 3.84
CA LYS A 218 -18.13 3.46 2.84
C LYS A 218 -17.83 4.95 2.97
N ALA A 219 -17.92 5.69 1.87
CA ALA A 219 -17.54 7.09 1.77
C ALA A 219 -18.26 7.95 2.81
N ALA A 220 -19.59 7.83 2.93
CA ALA A 220 -20.36 8.60 3.90
C ALA A 220 -19.93 8.31 5.36
N ASP A 221 -19.73 7.04 5.69
CA ASP A 221 -19.34 6.61 7.04
C ASP A 221 -17.92 7.09 7.38
N VAL A 222 -17.00 6.98 6.43
CA VAL A 222 -15.61 7.44 6.59
C VAL A 222 -15.56 8.97 6.68
N ALA A 223 -16.36 9.70 5.90
CA ALA A 223 -16.45 11.15 5.98
C ALA A 223 -16.90 11.58 7.38
N LYS A 224 -17.95 10.94 7.90
CA LYS A 224 -18.45 11.18 9.25
C LYS A 224 -17.40 10.84 10.31
N ALA A 225 -16.73 9.69 10.19
CA ALA A 225 -15.70 9.28 11.12
C ALA A 225 -14.53 10.30 11.19
N PHE A 226 -14.08 10.83 10.05
CA PHE A 226 -13.07 11.89 10.02
C PHE A 226 -13.58 13.26 10.49
N GLN A 227 -14.88 13.55 10.38
CA GLN A 227 -15.46 14.76 10.98
C GLN A 227 -15.48 14.66 12.50
N ASP A 228 -15.90 13.50 13.03
CA ASP A 228 -16.07 13.30 14.47
C ASP A 228 -14.73 13.08 15.19
N TYR A 229 -13.79 12.38 14.56
CA TYR A 229 -12.55 11.89 15.20
C TYR A 229 -11.28 12.14 14.37
N GLY A 230 -11.35 12.75 13.20
CA GLY A 230 -10.21 12.84 12.27
C GLY A 230 -9.20 13.95 12.57
N SER A 231 -8.02 13.85 11.94
CA SER A 231 -7.07 14.96 11.89
C SER A 231 -7.68 16.17 11.19
N PRO A 232 -7.59 17.41 11.68
CA PRO A 232 -8.13 18.57 10.96
C PRO A 232 -7.43 18.81 9.61
N ASN A 233 -6.21 18.28 9.44
CA ASN A 233 -5.50 18.34 8.17
C ASN A 233 -6.01 17.24 7.22
N LYS A 234 -6.85 17.63 6.25
CA LYS A 234 -7.39 16.71 5.25
C LYS A 234 -6.30 15.96 4.48
N ALA A 235 -5.14 16.56 4.22
CA ALA A 235 -4.05 15.91 3.48
C ALA A 235 -3.43 14.69 4.20
N ARG A 236 -3.81 14.44 5.47
CA ARG A 236 -3.41 13.25 6.24
C ARG A 236 -4.54 12.25 6.41
N ARG A 237 -5.69 12.46 5.77
CA ARG A 237 -6.85 11.57 5.79
C ARG A 237 -6.86 10.75 4.52
N ILE A 238 -7.01 9.45 4.64
CA ILE A 238 -7.10 8.53 3.51
C ILE A 238 -8.33 7.67 3.74
N MET A 239 -9.22 7.61 2.75
CA MET A 239 -10.27 6.61 2.71
C MET A 239 -9.77 5.38 1.95
N SER A 240 -10.11 4.19 2.43
CA SER A 240 -10.01 2.96 1.62
C SER A 240 -11.36 2.25 1.59
N TYR A 241 -11.64 1.60 0.46
CA TYR A 241 -12.78 0.72 0.29
C TYR A 241 -12.48 -0.27 -0.82
N GLY A 242 -12.91 -1.51 -0.65
CA GLY A 242 -12.67 -2.54 -1.64
C GLY A 242 -13.06 -3.92 -1.14
N TYR A 243 -13.09 -4.84 -2.09
CA TYR A 243 -13.41 -6.25 -1.85
C TYR A 243 -12.34 -7.11 -2.49
N PHE A 244 -11.98 -8.21 -1.83
CA PHE A 244 -10.91 -9.10 -2.32
C PHE A 244 -11.23 -9.71 -3.68
N ASN A 245 -12.51 -9.85 -4.03
CA ASN A 245 -12.97 -10.37 -5.31
C ASN A 245 -13.59 -9.25 -6.16
N LEU A 246 -12.74 -8.32 -6.59
CA LEU A 246 -13.16 -7.12 -7.32
C LEU A 246 -14.11 -7.38 -8.49
N PRO A 247 -13.95 -8.40 -9.34
CA PRO A 247 -14.90 -8.64 -10.44
C PRO A 247 -16.37 -8.73 -10.02
N PHE A 248 -16.66 -9.12 -8.78
CA PHE A 248 -18.04 -9.23 -8.27
C PHE A 248 -18.57 -7.95 -7.62
N GLN A 249 -17.70 -7.07 -7.12
CA GLN A 249 -18.09 -5.88 -6.35
C GLN A 249 -17.40 -4.61 -6.83
N PHE A 250 -16.90 -4.58 -8.07
CA PHE A 250 -16.33 -3.36 -8.63
C PHE A 250 -17.43 -2.33 -8.92
N GLY A 251 -18.53 -2.76 -9.54
CA GLY A 251 -19.61 -1.90 -9.99
C GLY A 251 -19.27 -1.09 -11.24
N ASP A 252 -20.23 -0.27 -11.69
CA ASP A 252 -20.10 0.64 -12.84
C ASP A 252 -19.84 2.11 -12.43
N CYS A 253 -19.69 2.35 -11.12
CA CYS A 253 -19.44 3.65 -10.50
C CYS A 253 -20.68 4.56 -10.42
N HIS A 254 -21.85 4.14 -10.92
CA HIS A 254 -23.08 4.93 -10.93
C HIS A 254 -24.11 4.45 -9.91
N GLU A 255 -23.82 3.39 -9.17
CA GLU A 255 -24.67 2.92 -8.08
C GLU A 255 -24.74 3.94 -6.93
N GLU A 256 -25.72 3.75 -6.04
CA GLU A 256 -25.88 4.64 -4.88
C GLU A 256 -24.84 4.39 -3.77
N SER A 257 -24.40 3.13 -3.57
CA SER A 257 -23.44 2.74 -2.53
C SER A 257 -22.90 1.31 -2.79
N PHE A 258 -22.02 0.85 -1.90
CA PHE A 258 -21.56 -0.54 -1.70
C PHE A 258 -20.56 -1.07 -2.74
N TYR A 259 -20.64 -0.64 -3.98
CA TYR A 259 -19.69 -1.07 -5.00
C TYR A 259 -18.37 -0.29 -4.89
N THR A 260 -17.25 -0.98 -5.13
CA THR A 260 -15.90 -0.44 -4.96
C THR A 260 -15.72 0.85 -5.75
N CYS A 261 -16.09 0.87 -7.03
CA CYS A 261 -15.93 2.06 -7.85
C CYS A 261 -16.82 3.21 -7.34
N THR A 262 -18.06 2.91 -6.97
CA THR A 262 -19.01 3.90 -6.46
C THR A 262 -18.50 4.57 -5.18
N GLU A 263 -18.06 3.79 -4.20
CA GLU A 263 -17.56 4.34 -2.93
C GLU A 263 -16.25 5.13 -3.12
N LEU A 264 -15.34 4.67 -3.99
CA LEU A 264 -14.11 5.41 -4.30
C LEU A 264 -14.38 6.71 -5.06
N ARG A 265 -15.34 6.70 -6.01
CA ARG A 265 -15.79 7.92 -6.71
C ARG A 265 -16.37 8.93 -5.73
N GLN A 266 -17.34 8.51 -4.91
CA GLN A 266 -17.98 9.38 -3.93
C GLN A 266 -16.95 9.94 -2.92
N GLY A 267 -16.01 9.11 -2.48
CA GLY A 267 -14.92 9.56 -1.61
C GLY A 267 -14.09 10.67 -2.24
N THR A 268 -13.70 10.48 -3.51
CA THR A 268 -12.94 11.47 -4.30
C THR A 268 -13.74 12.77 -4.49
N GLU A 269 -15.00 12.68 -4.90
CA GLU A 269 -15.87 13.84 -5.15
C GLU A 269 -16.12 14.66 -3.88
N SER A 270 -16.17 14.01 -2.71
CA SER A 270 -16.42 14.67 -1.43
C SER A 270 -15.32 15.64 -0.99
N ARG A 271 -14.08 15.47 -1.48
CA ARG A 271 -12.90 16.24 -1.06
C ARG A 271 -12.71 16.29 0.46
N ASN A 272 -13.11 15.23 1.15
CA ASN A 272 -12.98 15.10 2.61
C ASN A 272 -11.66 14.47 3.05
N TYR A 273 -10.91 13.90 2.10
CA TYR A 273 -9.66 13.18 2.27
C TYR A 273 -8.61 13.73 1.30
#